data_AF-A0A0K8RMW6-F1
#
_entry.id   AF-A0A0K8RMW6-F1
#
_cell.length_a   1.000
_cell.length_b   1.000
_cell.length_c   1.000
_cell.angle_alpha   90.00
_cell.angle_beta   90.00
_cell.angle_gamma   90.00
#
_symmetry.space_group_name_H-M   'P 1'
#
loop_
_entity.id
_entity.type
_entity.pdbx_description
1 polymer ?
#
loop_
_entity_poly.entity_id
_entity_poly.type
_entity_poly.pdbx_seq_one_letter_code
_entity_poly.pdbx_strand_id
1 'polypeptide(L)'
;MGCFRENETEIIKCLQNKDPQEILLNEVFIVPYGTLLQVPFGPLVDGDFLTDMPDTLLQLGQFKKTQILVGVNKDEGTAFLVYGSSGFSKDNDSVITRREFLEGLKLFFQGVSELGRESILFHYTDLLDDPRAEKYREALDDVVGDYNFICPALEFTKKFAD
;
A
#
# COMPACT_ATOMS: atom_id res chain seq x y z
N MET A 1 3.49 -23.40 -11.31
CA MET A 1 2.37 -24.25 -10.83
C MET A 1 1.74 -25.18 -11.88
N GLY A 2 1.71 -24.86 -13.18
CA GLY A 2 1.26 -25.82 -14.23
C GLY A 2 -0.26 -26.11 -14.26
N CYS A 3 -1.07 -25.24 -13.66
CA CYS A 3 -2.53 -25.40 -13.56
C CYS A 3 -3.34 -24.65 -14.62
N PHE A 4 -2.72 -24.19 -15.71
CA PHE A 4 -3.44 -23.58 -16.82
C PHE A 4 -4.37 -24.62 -17.47
N ARG A 5 -5.68 -24.32 -17.56
CA ARG A 5 -6.75 -25.12 -18.17
C ARG A 5 -7.74 -24.18 -18.86
N GLU A 6 -8.54 -24.69 -19.79
CA GLU A 6 -9.59 -23.90 -20.45
C GLU A 6 -10.78 -23.62 -19.53
N ASN A 7 -11.08 -24.54 -18.60
CA ASN A 7 -12.17 -24.42 -17.64
C ASN A 7 -11.65 -23.98 -16.26
N GLU A 8 -12.19 -22.88 -15.73
CA GLU A 8 -11.83 -22.34 -14.40
C GLU A 8 -11.99 -23.38 -13.29
N THR A 9 -13.02 -24.22 -13.33
CA THR A 9 -13.23 -25.27 -12.34
C THR A 9 -12.09 -26.29 -12.35
N GLU A 10 -11.49 -26.56 -13.51
CA GLU A 10 -10.33 -27.44 -13.63
C GLU A 10 -9.04 -26.77 -13.16
N ILE A 11 -8.91 -25.44 -13.35
CA ILE A 11 -7.82 -24.65 -12.77
C ILE A 11 -7.86 -24.79 -11.24
N ILE A 12 -9.03 -24.55 -10.63
CA ILE A 12 -9.21 -24.65 -9.17
C ILE A 12 -8.94 -26.06 -8.67
N LYS A 13 -9.49 -27.10 -9.32
CA LYS A 13 -9.21 -28.49 -8.96
C LYS A 13 -7.72 -28.83 -9.05
N CYS A 14 -7.01 -28.28 -10.03
CA CYS A 14 -5.56 -28.45 -10.12
C CYS A 14 -4.84 -27.79 -8.94
N LEU A 15 -5.19 -26.53 -8.62
CA LEU A 15 -4.59 -25.80 -7.49
C LEU A 15 -4.87 -26.47 -6.14
N GLN A 16 -6.06 -27.04 -5.94
CA GLN A 16 -6.42 -27.79 -4.73
C GLN A 16 -5.57 -29.05 -4.51
N ASN A 17 -4.95 -29.58 -5.55
CA ASN A 17 -4.05 -30.74 -5.47
C ASN A 17 -2.58 -30.34 -5.29
N LYS A 18 -2.26 -29.04 -5.21
CA LYS A 18 -0.89 -28.58 -4.99
C LYS A 18 -0.52 -28.62 -3.52
N ASP A 19 0.79 -28.80 -3.28
CA ASP A 19 1.33 -28.59 -1.95
C ASP A 19 1.12 -27.11 -1.57
N PRO A 20 0.62 -26.80 -0.36
CA PRO A 20 0.42 -25.42 0.07
C PRO A 20 1.68 -24.55 -0.05
N GLN A 21 2.88 -25.12 0.16
CA GLN A 21 4.14 -24.39 -0.04
C GLN A 21 4.38 -24.01 -1.49
N GLU A 22 3.94 -24.85 -2.45
CA GLU A 22 4.04 -24.49 -3.87
C GLU A 22 3.20 -23.23 -4.16
N ILE A 23 2.02 -23.10 -3.57
CA ILE A 23 1.16 -21.92 -3.73
C ILE A 23 1.82 -20.69 -3.12
N LEU A 24 2.27 -20.77 -1.87
CA LEU A 24 2.91 -19.65 -1.16
C LEU A 24 4.16 -19.14 -1.88
N LEU A 25 5.00 -20.05 -2.37
CA LEU A 25 6.21 -19.68 -3.11
C LEU A 25 5.92 -18.99 -4.45
N ASN A 26 4.73 -19.20 -5.03
CA ASN A 26 4.34 -18.60 -6.30
C ASN A 26 3.52 -17.30 -6.14
N GLU A 27 3.03 -16.99 -4.93
CA GLU A 27 2.18 -15.82 -4.67
C GLU A 27 2.86 -14.49 -5.04
N VAL A 28 4.15 -14.34 -4.72
CA VAL A 28 4.91 -13.11 -5.01
C VAL A 28 5.02 -12.77 -6.50
N PHE A 29 4.80 -13.74 -7.40
CA PHE A 29 4.97 -13.57 -8.84
C PHE A 29 3.66 -13.24 -9.58
N ILE A 30 2.51 -13.23 -8.91
CA ILE A 30 1.22 -13.00 -9.59
C ILE A 30 1.01 -11.53 -9.95
N VAL A 31 1.75 -10.64 -9.29
CA VAL A 31 1.71 -9.20 -9.54
C VAL A 31 2.95 -8.80 -10.32
N PRO A 32 2.80 -8.15 -11.49
CA PRO A 32 3.91 -7.90 -12.41
C PRO A 32 4.96 -6.94 -11.82
N TYR A 33 4.53 -6.12 -10.87
CA TYR A 33 5.38 -5.13 -10.21
C TYR A 33 4.99 -5.06 -8.74
N GLY A 34 5.73 -5.76 -7.87
CA GLY A 34 5.46 -5.81 -6.44
C GLY A 34 5.83 -4.48 -5.77
N THR A 35 4.85 -3.81 -5.17
CA THR A 35 5.14 -2.82 -4.11
C THR A 35 5.17 -3.55 -2.76
N LEU A 36 5.90 -3.02 -1.79
CA LEU A 36 6.05 -3.65 -0.46
C LEU A 36 4.73 -3.76 0.33
N LEU A 37 3.70 -3.03 -0.10
CA LEU A 37 2.38 -2.95 0.54
C LEU A 37 1.27 -3.56 -0.33
N GLN A 38 1.62 -4.23 -1.43
CA GLN A 38 0.63 -4.86 -2.27
C GLN A 38 0.07 -6.12 -1.62
N VAL A 39 -1.25 -6.32 -1.75
CA VAL A 39 -1.95 -7.52 -1.29
C VAL A 39 -2.28 -8.38 -2.51
N PRO A 40 -1.55 -9.48 -2.76
CA PRO A 40 -1.71 -10.29 -3.98
C PRO A 40 -3.10 -10.94 -4.07
N PHE A 41 -3.60 -11.47 -2.96
CA PHE A 41 -4.95 -12.02 -2.82
C PHE A 41 -5.69 -11.27 -1.70
N GLY A 42 -6.49 -10.27 -2.08
CA GLY A 42 -7.26 -9.43 -1.16
C GLY A 42 -8.77 -9.56 -1.35
N PRO A 43 -9.55 -8.75 -0.61
CA PRO A 43 -10.98 -8.61 -0.83
C PRO A 43 -11.30 -8.19 -2.28
N LEU A 44 -12.42 -8.70 -2.83
CA LEU A 44 -12.97 -8.29 -4.11
C LEU A 44 -14.49 -8.10 -4.01
N VAL A 45 -15.07 -7.38 -4.97
CA VAL A 45 -16.52 -7.28 -5.12
C VAL A 45 -17.02 -8.60 -5.73
N ASP A 46 -17.53 -9.48 -4.87
CA ASP A 46 -17.97 -10.83 -5.21
C ASP A 46 -19.48 -10.93 -5.46
N GLY A 47 -20.25 -9.89 -5.11
CA GLY A 47 -21.71 -9.88 -5.22
C GLY A 47 -22.43 -10.67 -4.12
N ASP A 48 -21.69 -11.19 -3.14
CA ASP A 48 -22.21 -11.94 -1.99
C ASP A 48 -21.86 -11.20 -0.69
N PHE A 49 -20.58 -11.23 -0.29
CA PHE A 49 -20.13 -10.49 0.88
C PHE A 49 -20.04 -8.97 0.60
N LEU A 50 -19.45 -8.58 -0.53
CA LEU A 50 -19.44 -7.20 -1.04
C LEU A 50 -20.33 -7.10 -2.27
N THR A 51 -21.50 -6.52 -2.10
CA THR A 51 -22.52 -6.39 -3.16
C THR A 51 -22.21 -5.29 -4.18
N ASP A 52 -21.36 -4.34 -3.83
CA ASP A 52 -20.92 -3.23 -4.68
C ASP A 52 -19.54 -2.73 -4.19
N MET A 53 -18.97 -1.75 -4.89
CA MET A 53 -17.74 -1.07 -4.48
C MET A 53 -17.89 -0.47 -3.07
N PRO A 54 -16.94 -0.73 -2.15
CA PRO A 54 -17.01 -0.22 -0.78
C PRO A 54 -17.17 1.30 -0.68
N ASP A 55 -16.53 2.06 -1.57
CA ASP A 55 -16.66 3.51 -1.62
C ASP A 55 -18.08 3.97 -1.96
N THR A 56 -18.76 3.25 -2.88
CA THR A 56 -20.17 3.52 -3.23
C THR A 56 -21.08 3.22 -2.05
N LEU A 57 -20.90 2.06 -1.41
CA LEU A 57 -21.68 1.67 -0.23
C LEU A 57 -21.52 2.68 0.91
N LEU A 58 -20.30 3.17 1.14
CA LEU A 58 -20.01 4.21 2.13
C LEU A 58 -20.69 5.53 1.77
N GLN A 59 -20.58 6.01 0.52
CA GLN A 59 -21.20 7.26 0.08
C GLN A 59 -22.74 7.22 0.13
N LEU A 60 -23.34 6.08 -0.16
CA LEU A 60 -24.80 5.89 -0.10
C LEU A 60 -25.31 5.60 1.31
N GLY A 61 -24.44 5.57 2.32
CA GLY A 61 -24.83 5.27 3.69
C GLY A 61 -25.21 3.81 3.93
N GLN A 62 -24.89 2.90 3.01
CA GLN A 62 -25.26 1.48 3.03
C GLN A 62 -24.28 0.65 3.87
N PHE A 63 -24.26 0.94 5.16
CA PHE A 63 -23.42 0.25 6.14
C PHE A 63 -24.13 0.22 7.50
N LYS A 64 -23.64 -0.62 8.41
CA LYS A 64 -24.17 -0.70 9.77
C LYS A 64 -24.00 0.64 10.49
N LYS A 65 -25.12 1.24 10.92
CA LYS A 65 -25.11 2.44 11.75
C LYS A 65 -24.84 2.06 13.21
N THR A 66 -23.68 2.46 13.72
CA THR A 66 -23.21 2.17 15.08
C THR A 66 -22.10 3.14 15.47
N GLN A 67 -21.73 3.19 16.75
CA GLN A 67 -20.56 3.95 17.18
C GLN A 67 -19.28 3.24 16.73
N ILE A 68 -18.29 4.03 16.31
CA ILE A 68 -16.94 3.55 15.94
C ILE A 68 -15.88 4.37 16.69
N LEU A 69 -14.71 3.77 16.88
CA LEU A 69 -13.50 4.43 17.38
C LEU A 69 -12.38 4.10 16.40
N VAL A 70 -11.82 5.14 15.76
CA VAL A 70 -10.77 5.03 14.75
C VAL A 70 -9.57 5.85 15.20
N GLY A 71 -8.37 5.36 14.94
CA GLY A 71 -7.11 6.03 15.24
C GLY A 71 -5.99 5.48 14.37
N VAL A 72 -4.86 6.18 14.38
CA VAL A 72 -3.64 5.84 13.64
C VAL A 72 -2.43 6.14 14.50
N ASN A 73 -1.30 5.51 14.19
CA ASN A 73 -0.02 5.81 14.81
C ASN A 73 0.65 6.98 14.12
N LYS A 74 1.67 7.54 14.78
CA LYS A 74 2.43 8.68 14.26
C LYS A 74 3.27 8.31 13.03
N ASP A 75 3.96 7.18 13.08
CA ASP A 75 5.02 6.81 12.13
C ASP A 75 4.68 5.48 11.40
N GLU A 76 3.51 5.43 10.73
CA GLU A 76 2.95 4.21 10.10
C GLU A 76 3.78 3.68 8.92
N GLY A 77 4.56 4.54 8.25
CA GLY A 77 5.33 4.17 7.06
C GLY A 77 6.66 3.47 7.37
N THR A 78 7.30 3.82 8.50
CA THR A 78 8.65 3.38 8.87
C THR A 78 8.88 1.88 8.77
N ALA A 79 7.89 1.10 9.23
CA ALA A 79 7.97 -0.35 9.26
C ALA A 79 8.21 -0.96 7.87
N PHE A 80 7.71 -0.32 6.81
CA PHE A 80 7.80 -0.83 5.44
C PHE A 80 9.08 -0.40 4.74
N LEU A 81 9.69 0.72 5.14
CA LEU A 81 10.86 1.28 4.44
C LEU A 81 12.06 0.34 4.48
N VAL A 82 12.28 -0.36 5.60
CA VAL A 82 13.41 -1.28 5.79
C VAL A 82 13.36 -2.56 4.95
N TYR A 83 12.22 -2.89 4.33
CA TYR A 83 12.03 -4.11 3.54
C TYR A 83 12.42 -3.98 2.05
N GLY A 84 12.86 -2.80 1.62
CA GLY A 84 13.33 -2.63 0.23
C GLY A 84 13.72 -1.21 -0.19
N SER A 85 13.45 -0.18 0.63
CA SER A 85 13.84 1.19 0.27
C SER A 85 15.34 1.39 0.41
N SER A 86 15.96 1.98 -0.61
CA SER A 86 17.40 2.25 -0.60
C SER A 86 17.77 3.23 0.51
N GLY A 87 18.84 2.91 1.27
CA GLY A 87 19.33 3.75 2.36
C GLY A 87 18.70 3.46 3.72
N PHE A 88 17.65 2.63 3.78
CA PHE A 88 17.03 2.21 5.04
C PHE A 88 17.66 0.94 5.59
N SER A 89 17.94 0.95 6.88
CA SER A 89 18.42 -0.22 7.62
C SER A 89 17.96 -0.14 9.07
N LYS A 90 17.62 -1.30 9.64
CA LYS A 90 17.32 -1.42 11.07
C LYS A 90 18.53 -1.14 11.98
N ASP A 91 19.74 -1.16 11.42
CA ASP A 91 21.00 -1.10 12.17
C ASP A 91 21.71 0.26 12.07
N ASN A 92 21.07 1.27 11.46
CA ASN A 92 21.61 2.63 11.36
C ASN A 92 20.50 3.70 11.36
N ASP A 93 20.90 4.97 11.38
CA ASP A 93 19.97 6.09 11.41
C ASP A 93 19.18 6.30 10.10
N SER A 94 19.48 5.54 9.04
CA SER A 94 18.79 5.58 7.74
C SER A 94 18.72 6.98 7.13
N VAL A 95 19.80 7.76 7.26
CA VAL A 95 19.90 9.08 6.62
C VAL A 95 20.01 8.90 5.11
N ILE A 96 19.02 9.38 4.37
CA ILE A 96 18.93 9.20 2.91
C ILE A 96 19.12 10.51 2.14
N THR A 97 19.58 10.37 0.91
CA THR A 97 19.71 11.47 -0.06
C THR A 97 18.41 11.73 -0.82
N ARG A 98 18.30 12.90 -1.47
CA ARG A 98 17.19 13.20 -2.40
C ARG A 98 17.01 12.13 -3.48
N ARG A 99 18.12 11.56 -3.96
CA ARG A 99 18.11 10.49 -4.96
C ARG A 99 17.46 9.23 -4.39
N GLU A 100 17.85 8.81 -3.19
CA GLU A 100 17.26 7.65 -2.51
C GLU A 100 15.78 7.86 -2.18
N PHE A 101 15.39 9.07 -1.80
CA PHE A 101 13.98 9.44 -1.65
C PHE A 101 13.18 9.21 -2.95
N LEU A 102 13.69 9.70 -4.08
CA LEU A 102 13.05 9.51 -5.39
C LEU A 102 12.99 8.04 -5.83
N GLU A 103 14.02 7.25 -5.52
CA GLU A 103 13.98 5.80 -5.74
C GLU A 103 12.95 5.10 -4.82
N GLY A 104 12.81 5.57 -3.58
CA GLY A 104 11.74 5.13 -2.68
C GLY A 104 10.35 5.44 -3.26
N LEU A 105 10.12 6.65 -3.77
CA LEU A 105 8.87 6.99 -4.45
C LEU A 105 8.61 6.10 -5.67
N LYS A 106 9.65 5.77 -6.46
CA LYS A 106 9.51 4.83 -7.57
C LYS A 106 9.10 3.45 -7.06
N LEU A 107 9.66 2.97 -5.95
CA LEU A 107 9.36 1.65 -5.38
C LEU A 107 7.92 1.54 -4.88
N PHE A 108 7.40 2.54 -4.16
CA PHE A 108 6.03 2.50 -3.62
C PHE A 108 4.96 2.92 -4.64
N PHE A 109 5.32 3.78 -5.61
CA PHE A 109 4.38 4.37 -6.58
C PHE A 109 4.80 4.06 -8.02
N GLN A 110 4.99 2.77 -8.33
CA GLN A 110 5.49 2.30 -9.63
C GLN A 110 4.57 2.67 -10.80
N GLY A 111 3.24 2.65 -10.58
CA GLY A 111 2.22 3.02 -11.57
C GLY A 111 1.95 4.53 -11.69
N VAL A 112 2.62 5.36 -10.90
CA VAL A 112 2.42 6.83 -10.90
C VAL A 112 3.39 7.48 -11.89
N SER A 113 2.88 8.48 -12.62
CA SER A 113 3.67 9.24 -13.59
C SER A 113 4.83 10.01 -12.93
N GLU A 114 5.80 10.43 -13.73
CA GLU A 114 6.89 11.27 -13.24
C GLU A 114 6.38 12.56 -12.60
N LEU A 115 5.45 13.26 -13.27
CA LEU A 115 4.78 14.44 -12.72
C LEU A 115 4.09 14.14 -11.38
N GLY A 116 3.43 12.99 -11.25
CA GLY A 116 2.81 12.56 -9.99
C GLY A 116 3.84 12.40 -8.87
N ARG A 117 4.98 11.76 -9.13
CA ARG A 117 6.06 11.62 -8.15
C ARG A 117 6.74 12.94 -7.81
N GLU A 118 6.90 13.84 -8.78
CA GLU A 118 7.39 15.20 -8.53
C GLU A 118 6.43 15.99 -7.65
N SER A 119 5.12 15.83 -7.84
CA SER A 119 4.12 16.46 -6.98
C SER A 119 4.20 15.98 -5.53
N ILE A 120 4.46 14.69 -5.31
CA ILE A 120 4.70 14.12 -3.97
C ILE A 120 5.97 14.73 -3.36
N LEU A 121 7.08 14.72 -4.10
CA LEU A 121 8.32 15.35 -3.63
C LEU A 121 8.07 16.81 -3.23
N PHE A 122 7.41 17.58 -4.09
CA PHE A 122 7.12 18.99 -3.83
C PHE A 122 6.26 19.19 -2.58
N HIS A 123 5.27 18.32 -2.34
CA HIS A 123 4.39 18.45 -1.19
C HIS A 123 5.06 18.12 0.14
N TYR A 124 5.93 17.11 0.17
CA TYR A 124 6.55 16.60 1.40
C TYR A 124 7.95 17.14 1.68
N THR A 125 8.59 17.80 0.72
CA THR A 125 9.91 18.42 0.94
C THR A 125 9.76 19.92 0.89
N ASP A 126 10.00 20.56 2.04
CA ASP A 126 9.83 21.99 2.18
C ASP A 126 10.81 22.73 1.25
N LEU A 127 10.31 23.75 0.54
CA LEU A 127 11.10 24.54 -0.42
C LEU A 127 12.15 25.41 0.28
N LEU A 128 12.00 25.61 1.59
CA LEU A 128 12.89 26.41 2.43
C LEU A 128 14.06 25.56 2.97
N ASP A 129 14.81 24.95 2.04
CA ASP A 129 16.12 24.31 2.24
C ASP A 129 16.41 23.80 3.67
N ASP A 130 15.55 22.91 4.18
CA ASP A 130 15.68 22.36 5.54
C ASP A 130 17.08 21.74 5.68
N PRO A 131 17.93 22.21 6.60
CA PRO A 131 19.31 21.72 6.69
C PRO A 131 19.42 20.35 7.37
N ARG A 132 18.31 19.81 7.92
CA ARG A 132 18.29 18.52 8.62
C ARG A 132 18.65 17.38 7.67
N ALA A 133 19.52 16.48 8.13
CA ALA A 133 19.98 15.34 7.35
C ALA A 133 18.86 14.29 7.19
N GLU A 134 18.00 14.19 8.20
CA GLU A 134 16.90 13.24 8.31
C GLU A 134 15.65 13.62 7.51
N LYS A 135 15.59 14.84 6.93
CA LYS A 135 14.37 15.37 6.30
C LYS A 135 13.76 14.45 5.24
N TYR A 136 14.60 13.82 4.41
CA TYR A 136 14.12 12.92 3.36
C TYR A 136 13.66 11.57 3.93
N ARG A 137 14.30 11.11 5.01
CA ARG A 137 13.91 9.87 5.69
C ARG A 137 12.53 10.03 6.32
N GLU A 138 12.34 11.13 7.05
CA GLU A 138 11.07 11.49 7.69
C GLU A 138 9.98 11.74 6.64
N ALA A 139 10.28 12.52 5.60
CA ALA A 139 9.34 12.76 4.51
C ALA A 139 8.88 11.46 3.83
N LEU A 140 9.76 10.46 3.66
CA LEU A 140 9.37 9.21 3.01
C LEU A 140 8.50 8.33 3.92
N ASP A 141 8.75 8.36 5.22
CA ASP A 141 7.86 7.76 6.23
C ASP A 141 6.47 8.38 6.16
N ASP A 142 6.39 9.71 6.23
CA ASP A 142 5.13 10.45 6.14
C ASP A 142 4.39 10.13 4.84
N VAL A 143 5.07 10.14 3.68
CA VAL A 143 4.45 9.78 2.38
C VAL A 143 3.81 8.39 2.41
N VAL A 144 4.52 7.39 2.94
CA VAL A 144 4.04 6.00 2.96
C VAL A 144 2.92 5.84 4.00
N GLY A 145 3.07 6.43 5.19
CA GLY A 145 2.08 6.38 6.26
C GLY A 145 0.79 7.11 5.90
N ASP A 146 0.90 8.32 5.36
CA ASP A 146 -0.24 9.16 4.99
C ASP A 146 -1.08 8.54 3.90
N TYR A 147 -0.43 8.06 2.83
CA TYR A 147 -1.14 7.48 1.70
C TYR A 147 -1.85 6.17 2.05
N ASN A 148 -1.20 5.29 2.82
CA ASN A 148 -1.72 3.94 3.06
C ASN A 148 -2.62 3.82 4.30
N PHE A 149 -2.46 4.70 5.29
CA PHE A 149 -3.13 4.56 6.60
C PHE A 149 -3.84 5.84 7.06
N ILE A 150 -3.11 6.94 7.22
CA ILE A 150 -3.62 8.13 7.93
C ILE A 150 -4.73 8.81 7.15
N CYS A 151 -4.49 9.18 5.88
CA CYS A 151 -5.50 9.85 5.07
C CYS A 151 -6.73 8.96 4.79
N PRO A 152 -6.58 7.67 4.43
CA PRO A 152 -7.73 6.76 4.30
C PRO A 152 -8.56 6.61 5.58
N ALA A 153 -7.93 6.50 6.76
CA ALA A 153 -8.64 6.37 8.02
C ALA A 153 -9.45 7.64 8.37
N LEU A 154 -8.86 8.82 8.13
CA LEU A 154 -9.55 10.10 8.32
C LEU A 154 -10.71 10.27 7.34
N GLU A 155 -10.51 9.93 6.07
CA GLU A 155 -11.55 10.03 5.04
C GLU A 155 -12.71 9.07 5.30
N PHE A 156 -12.42 7.83 5.71
CA PHE A 156 -13.42 6.88 6.16
C PHE A 156 -14.22 7.44 7.34
N THR A 157 -13.54 8.00 8.35
CA THR A 157 -14.19 8.55 9.54
C THR A 157 -15.10 9.71 9.20
N LYS A 158 -14.69 10.62 8.30
CA LYS A 158 -15.54 11.72 7.82
C LYS A 158 -16.81 11.21 7.17
N LYS A 159 -16.68 10.34 6.16
CA LYS A 159 -17.82 9.77 5.42
C LYS A 159 -18.74 8.91 6.28
N PHE A 160 -18.21 8.26 7.33
CA PHE A 160 -19.02 7.47 8.26
C PHE A 160 -19.82 8.36 9.23
N ALA A 161 -19.27 9.52 9.59
CA ALA A 161 -19.88 10.47 10.52
C ALA A 161 -20.97 11.35 9.87
N ASP A 162 -20.90 11.53 8.53
CA ASP A 162 -21.92 12.20 7.72
C ASP A 162 -23.21 11.36 7.60
#